data_AF-A0A444L5Y0-F1
#
_entry.id   AF-A0A444L5Y0-F1
#
_cell.length_a   1.000
_cell.length_b   1.000
_cell.length_c   1.000
_cell.angle_alpha   90.00
_cell.angle_beta   90.00
_cell.angle_gamma   90.00
#
_symmetry.space_group_name_H-M   'P 1'
#
loop_
_entity.id
_entity.type
_entity.pdbx_description
1 polymer ?
#
loop_
_entity_poly.entity_id
_entity_poly.type
_entity_poly.pdbx_seq_one_letter_code
_entity_poly.pdbx_strand_id
1 'polypeptide(L)'
;MREVQTEGLKKNYATNLKGVLSMAGVIAYMLLVTDTGKEYEIIKEIKKLKGVTECRAVYGEFDVFIRLEVDDLNALDEIVTQIRRVPGSIQSTTLVGSP
;
A
#
# COMPACT_ATOMS: atom_id res chain seq x y z
N MET A 1 39.19 21.90 -7.33
CA MET A 1 38.57 21.75 -5.99
C MET A 1 37.16 22.35 -5.85
N ARG A 2 36.64 23.18 -6.79
CA ARG A 2 35.29 23.79 -6.68
C ARG A 2 34.12 22.97 -7.29
N GLU A 3 34.39 22.03 -8.20
CA GLU A 3 33.34 21.22 -8.88
C GLU A 3 32.75 20.11 -8.00
N VAL A 4 33.53 19.53 -7.09
CA VAL A 4 33.07 18.43 -6.23
C VAL A 4 31.95 18.88 -5.27
N GLN A 5 31.92 20.16 -4.91
CA GLN A 5 30.94 20.73 -3.98
C GLN A 5 29.59 21.03 -4.65
N THR A 6 29.57 21.32 -5.96
CA THR A 6 28.35 21.62 -6.72
C THR A 6 27.59 20.35 -7.12
N GLU A 7 28.29 19.25 -7.37
CA GLU A 7 27.66 17.94 -7.64
C GLU A 7 26.96 17.37 -6.40
N GLY A 8 27.56 17.52 -5.22
CA GLY A 8 26.93 17.13 -3.95
C GLY A 8 25.63 17.90 -3.68
N LEU A 9 25.60 19.19 -4.02
CA LEU A 9 24.42 20.03 -3.87
C LEU A 9 23.28 19.62 -4.81
N LYS A 10 23.60 19.35 -6.10
CA LYS A 10 22.63 18.87 -7.10
C LYS A 10 22.06 17.50 -6.73
N LYS A 11 22.91 16.60 -6.24
CA LYS A 11 22.50 15.26 -5.79
C LYS A 11 21.55 15.33 -4.59
N ASN A 12 21.86 16.16 -3.60
CA ASN A 12 21.00 16.37 -2.43
C ASN A 12 19.65 16.98 -2.79
N TYR A 13 19.61 17.94 -3.72
CA TYR A 13 18.36 18.54 -4.19
C TYR A 13 17.49 17.51 -4.91
N ALA A 14 18.07 16.68 -5.79
CA ALA A 14 17.34 15.60 -6.47
C ALA A 14 16.85 14.51 -5.51
N THR A 15 17.65 14.16 -4.49
CA THR A 15 17.25 13.20 -3.45
C THR A 15 16.11 13.75 -2.59
N ASN A 16 16.17 15.01 -2.19
CA ASN A 16 15.09 15.66 -1.45
C ASN A 16 13.83 15.83 -2.31
N LEU A 17 13.96 16.19 -3.58
CA LEU A 17 12.82 16.23 -4.50
C LEU A 17 12.19 14.86 -4.70
N LYS A 18 12.97 13.78 -4.80
CA LYS A 18 12.41 12.41 -4.82
C LYS A 18 11.67 12.08 -3.53
N GLY A 19 12.20 12.46 -2.37
CA GLY A 19 11.52 12.28 -1.07
C GLY A 19 10.26 13.15 -0.90
N VAL A 20 10.22 14.33 -1.51
CA VAL A 20 9.04 15.21 -1.54
C VAL A 20 8.03 14.77 -2.59
N LEU A 21 8.46 14.28 -3.76
CA LEU A 21 7.57 13.71 -4.78
C LEU A 21 7.01 12.34 -4.35
N SER A 22 7.73 11.59 -3.52
CA SER A 22 7.17 10.39 -2.87
C SER A 22 6.15 10.72 -1.77
N MET A 23 5.90 12.00 -1.46
CA MET A 23 4.76 12.43 -0.62
C MET A 23 3.44 12.47 -1.42
N ALA A 24 3.47 12.38 -2.75
CA ALA A 24 2.27 12.30 -3.58
C ALA A 24 1.82 10.85 -3.81
N GLY A 25 1.89 10.01 -2.76
CA GLY A 25 1.40 8.64 -2.81
C GLY A 25 -0.12 8.58 -2.63
N VAL A 26 -0.74 7.54 -3.17
CA VAL A 26 -2.15 7.23 -2.92
C VAL A 26 -2.25 6.42 -1.64
N ILE A 27 -3.02 6.93 -0.68
CA ILE A 27 -3.43 6.19 0.51
C ILE A 27 -4.79 5.57 0.23
N ALA A 28 -4.94 4.27 0.48
CA ALA A 28 -6.22 3.60 0.38
C ALA A 28 -6.44 2.64 1.54
N TYR A 29 -7.71 2.32 1.79
CA TYR A 29 -8.12 1.37 2.80
C TYR A 29 -8.94 0.28 2.12
N MET A 30 -8.67 -0.98 2.45
CA MET A 30 -9.47 -2.10 1.99
C MET A 30 -10.05 -2.85 3.18
N LEU A 31 -11.30 -3.27 3.01
CA LEU A 31 -12.03 -4.15 3.91
C LEU A 31 -12.34 -5.43 3.13
N LEU A 32 -12.07 -6.59 3.72
CA LEU A 32 -12.35 -7.89 3.12
C LEU A 32 -13.33 -8.70 3.96
N VAL A 33 -14.22 -9.39 3.25
CA VAL A 33 -14.94 -10.56 3.76
C VAL A 33 -14.20 -11.80 3.26
N THR A 34 -14.00 -12.76 4.14
CA THR A 34 -13.18 -13.96 3.91
C THR A 34 -13.97 -15.24 4.13
N ASP A 35 -13.49 -16.34 3.56
CA ASP A 35 -13.95 -17.68 3.93
C ASP A 35 -13.75 -17.90 5.43
N THR A 36 -14.70 -18.57 6.08
CA THR A 36 -14.67 -18.81 7.53
C THR A 36 -13.36 -19.45 7.97
N GLY A 37 -12.65 -18.78 8.90
CA GLY A 37 -11.40 -19.25 9.47
C GLY A 37 -10.16 -19.05 8.58
N LYS A 38 -10.28 -18.35 7.44
CA LYS A 38 -9.17 -18.07 6.53
C LYS A 38 -8.51 -16.71 6.75
N GLU A 39 -9.06 -15.86 7.62
CA GLU A 39 -8.63 -14.48 7.83
C GLU A 39 -7.12 -14.39 8.15
N TYR A 40 -6.60 -15.25 9.03
CA TYR A 40 -5.19 -15.21 9.42
C TYR A 40 -4.23 -15.69 8.33
N GLU A 41 -4.63 -16.68 7.52
CA GLU A 41 -3.86 -17.14 6.36
C GLU A 41 -3.80 -16.04 5.29
N ILE A 42 -4.95 -15.42 5.00
CA ILE A 42 -5.06 -14.31 4.06
C ILE A 42 -4.21 -13.11 4.51
N ILE A 43 -4.29 -12.72 5.79
CA ILE A 43 -3.46 -11.64 6.36
C ILE A 43 -1.96 -11.93 6.17
N LYS A 44 -1.53 -13.19 6.39
CA LYS A 44 -0.14 -13.58 6.25
C LYS A 44 0.36 -13.43 4.82
N GLU A 45 -0.47 -13.75 3.82
CA GLU A 45 -0.13 -13.56 2.41
C GLU A 45 -0.13 -12.08 2.01
N ILE A 46 -1.17 -11.33 2.40
CA ILE A 46 -1.30 -9.90 2.06
C ILE A 46 -0.14 -9.07 2.64
N LYS A 47 0.32 -9.37 3.86
CA LYS A 47 1.46 -8.67 4.49
C LYS A 47 2.78 -8.77 3.72
N LYS A 48 2.90 -9.70 2.76
CA LYS A 48 4.10 -9.83 1.92
C LYS A 48 4.10 -8.85 0.75
N LEU A 49 2.96 -8.24 0.43
CA LEU A 49 2.80 -7.35 -0.71
C LEU A 49 3.40 -5.97 -0.40
N LYS A 50 4.23 -5.46 -1.32
CA LYS A 50 4.77 -4.09 -1.24
C LYS A 50 3.61 -3.09 -1.30
N GLY A 51 3.57 -2.15 -0.36
CA GLY A 51 2.52 -1.12 -0.28
C GLY A 51 1.46 -1.41 0.78
N VAL A 52 1.44 -2.61 1.37
CA VAL A 52 0.63 -2.89 2.58
C VAL A 52 1.35 -2.34 3.80
N THR A 53 0.78 -1.31 4.43
CA THR A 53 1.34 -0.67 5.63
C THR A 53 0.67 -1.13 6.92
N GLU A 54 -0.57 -1.61 6.83
CA GLU A 54 -1.28 -2.27 7.93
C GLU A 54 -2.17 -3.37 7.37
N CYS A 55 -2.26 -4.50 8.08
CA CYS A 55 -3.18 -5.58 7.75
C CYS A 55 -3.51 -6.37 9.03
N ARG A 56 -4.79 -6.40 9.41
CA ARG A 56 -5.25 -6.98 10.67
C ARG A 56 -6.64 -7.58 10.55
N ALA A 57 -6.91 -8.60 11.36
CA ALA A 57 -8.26 -9.11 11.54
C ALA A 57 -9.09 -8.07 12.33
N VAL A 58 -10.35 -7.93 11.98
CA VAL A 58 -11.30 -7.03 12.65
C VAL A 58 -12.59 -7.77 12.97
N TYR A 59 -13.34 -7.26 13.94
CA TYR A 59 -14.69 -7.74 14.25
C TYR A 59 -15.71 -6.85 13.53
N GLY A 60 -16.73 -7.45 12.90
CA GLY A 60 -17.82 -6.71 12.27
C GLY A 60 -18.36 -7.41 11.03
N GLU A 61 -18.85 -6.63 10.07
CA GLU A 61 -19.29 -7.10 8.74
C GLU A 61 -18.12 -7.60 7.88
N PHE A 62 -16.91 -7.15 8.19
CA PHE A 62 -15.67 -7.52 7.51
C PHE A 62 -14.76 -8.26 8.47
N ASP A 63 -13.87 -9.08 7.91
CA ASP A 63 -12.94 -9.91 8.65
C ASP A 63 -11.52 -9.32 8.65
N VAL A 64 -11.14 -8.58 7.60
CA VAL A 64 -9.79 -8.03 7.44
C VAL A 64 -9.82 -6.55 7.06
N PHE A 65 -9.06 -5.74 7.79
CA PHE A 65 -8.73 -4.36 7.46
C PHE A 65 -7.31 -4.28 6.90
N ILE A 66 -7.13 -3.48 5.85
CA ILE A 66 -5.86 -3.28 5.14
C ILE A 66 -5.67 -1.79 4.87
N ARG A 67 -4.50 -1.27 5.20
CA ARG A 67 -4.05 0.07 4.80
C ARG A 67 -2.98 -0.04 3.73
N LEU A 68 -3.17 0.69 2.64
CA LEU A 68 -2.29 0.73 1.48
C LEU A 68 -1.67 2.12 1.34
N GLU A 69 -0.37 2.15 1.05
CA GLU A 69 0.34 3.33 0.56
C GLU A 69 1.09 2.93 -0.71
N VAL A 70 0.74 3.54 -1.83
CA VAL A 70 1.31 3.22 -3.15
C VAL A 70 1.64 4.49 -3.91
N ASP A 71 2.43 4.36 -4.98
CA ASP A 71 2.97 5.51 -5.71
C ASP A 71 1.89 6.24 -6.54
N ASP A 72 0.90 5.51 -7.09
CA ASP A 72 -0.18 6.08 -7.91
C ASP A 72 -1.42 5.15 -7.99
N LEU A 73 -2.46 5.57 -8.73
CA LEU A 73 -3.69 4.79 -8.91
C LEU A 73 -3.50 3.48 -9.70
N ASN A 74 -2.49 3.40 -10.58
CA ASN A 74 -2.21 2.14 -11.30
C ASN A 74 -1.60 1.12 -10.35
N ALA A 75 -0.63 1.54 -9.53
CA ALA A 75 -0.08 0.71 -8.46
C ALA A 75 -1.16 0.28 -7.46
N LEU A 76 -2.15 1.15 -7.20
CA LEU A 76 -3.32 0.80 -6.38
C LEU A 76 -4.17 -0.31 -7.04
N ASP A 77 -4.50 -0.18 -8.32
CA ASP A 77 -5.30 -1.18 -9.04
C ASP A 77 -4.61 -2.55 -9.09
N GLU A 78 -3.29 -2.55 -9.30
CA GLU A 78 -2.47 -3.76 -9.29
C GLU A 78 -2.52 -4.47 -7.93
N ILE A 79 -2.27 -3.76 -6.83
CA ILE A 79 -2.25 -4.39 -5.50
C ILE A 79 -3.65 -4.80 -5.04
N VAL A 80 -4.68 -4.01 -5.35
CA VAL A 80 -6.09 -4.38 -5.10
C VAL A 80 -6.43 -5.68 -5.82
N THR A 81 -6.03 -5.81 -7.08
CA THR A 81 -6.23 -7.03 -7.87
C THR A 81 -5.48 -8.22 -7.30
N GLN A 82 -4.24 -8.03 -6.82
CA GLN A 82 -3.48 -9.08 -6.15
C GLN A 82 -4.16 -9.55 -4.87
N ILE A 83 -4.63 -8.62 -4.03
CA ILE A 83 -5.34 -8.91 -2.78
C ILE A 83 -6.62 -9.71 -3.05
N ARG A 84 -7.44 -9.31 -4.04
CA ARG A 84 -8.68 -10.02 -4.41
C ARG A 84 -8.44 -11.43 -4.94
N ARG A 85 -7.24 -11.74 -5.44
CA ARG A 85 -6.87 -13.07 -5.93
C ARG A 85 -6.34 -14.00 -4.83
N VAL A 86 -6.12 -13.49 -3.62
CA VAL A 86 -5.71 -14.34 -2.49
C VAL A 86 -6.83 -15.34 -2.21
N PRO A 87 -6.53 -16.66 -2.22
CA PRO A 87 -7.54 -17.69 -1.94
C PRO A 87 -8.24 -17.45 -0.61
N GLY A 88 -9.57 -17.54 -0.62
CA GLY A 88 -10.42 -17.26 0.54
C GLY A 88 -10.88 -15.81 0.66
N SER A 89 -10.51 -14.89 -0.25
CA SER A 89 -11.17 -13.59 -0.37
C SER A 89 -12.52 -13.74 -1.07
N ILE A 90 -13.61 -13.33 -0.41
CA ILE A 90 -14.99 -13.43 -0.95
C ILE A 90 -15.42 -12.08 -1.53
N GLN A 91 -15.28 -11.01 -0.75
CA GLN A 91 -15.71 -9.67 -1.13
C GLN A 91 -14.70 -8.65 -0.62
N SER A 92 -14.57 -7.53 -1.33
CA SER A 92 -13.73 -6.41 -0.92
C SER A 92 -14.45 -5.07 -1.13
N THR A 93 -14.24 -4.14 -0.21
CA THR A 93 -14.54 -2.72 -0.41
C THR A 93 -13.24 -1.94 -0.37
N THR A 94 -13.03 -1.04 -1.34
CA THR A 94 -11.83 -0.19 -1.42
C THR A 94 -12.23 1.28 -1.27
N LEU A 95 -11.57 1.97 -0.34
CA LEU A 95 -11.79 3.38 -0.02
C LEU A 95 -10.50 4.14 -0.35
N VAL A 96 -10.54 4.99 -1.37
CA VAL A 96 -9.38 5.82 -1.75
C VAL A 96 -9.39 7.08 -0.89
N GLY A 97 -8.28 7.37 -0.22
CA GLY A 97 -8.10 8.57 0.58
C GLY A 97 -8.05 9.81 -0.31
N SER A 98 -8.67 10.89 0.16
CA SER A 98 -8.46 12.22 -0.44
C SER A 98 -7.02 12.69 -0.16
N PRO A 99 -6.39 13.43 -1.10
CA PRO A 99 -5.14 14.15 -0.86
C PRO A 99 -5.24 15.13 0.31
#